data_AF-A0AAV4XLW0-F1
#
_entry.id   AF-A0AAV4XLW0-F1
#
_cell.length_a   1.000
_cell.length_b   1.000
_cell.length_c   1.000
_cell.angle_alpha   90.00
_cell.angle_beta   90.00
_cell.angle_gamma   90.00
#
_symmetry.space_group_name_H-M   'P 1'
#
loop_
_entity.id
_entity.type
_entity.pdbx_description
1 polymer ?
#
loop_
_entity_poly.entity_id
_entity_poly.type
_entity_poly.pdbx_seq_one_letter_code
_entity_poly.pdbx_strand_id
1 'polypeptide(L)'
;MLVGPTNSGKTSVLQVLADTLCVLKEQGILEEEAVTYRTVNPKSITMGQLFGEFDAITHEVSTVVELWSDGIVAIIFREFAFSSSPDRKWVVFDGPVDTLWIETIFNIGNRIYLIIGFGVAVSELCLMSGEIIQMSNSMSLIFEVMDLSQASPATVSRCGMIYMESTALGWEPKVQSWLNVLPEVWSEGNKPTIHALCKWLISSTTEYLRKNCKVRLFGAGEHQRQPPGGLFSEVGGDCDERGVLRRRGCVRGRQKVMKCWIIGAFMFATVWSIGATCDEAGREKFSNFLKELTIGENEKPESKANDQGQRPVVFLERFDHSLTATNINIREIIVPTVDTVRYSYLMDLCIRHRRPILLIGPHGDWKTVYVQDKMMKGLDKDTFVPSFIAFSTQTSAGQAQVNA
;
A
#
# COMPACT_ATOMS: atom_id res chain seq x y z
N MET A 1 -22.33 -0.81 -1.32
CA MET A 1 -21.04 -1.53 -1.48
C MET A 1 -20.22 -0.84 -2.55
N LEU A 2 -18.97 -0.52 -2.24
CA LEU A 2 -17.96 0.00 -3.16
C LEU A 2 -17.13 -1.18 -3.64
N VAL A 3 -17.30 -1.54 -4.92
CA VAL A 3 -16.67 -2.71 -5.53
C VAL A 3 -15.63 -2.24 -6.53
N GLY A 4 -14.41 -2.75 -6.41
CA GLY A 4 -13.41 -2.53 -7.44
C GLY A 4 -12.03 -2.97 -7.01
N PRO A 5 -11.10 -3.17 -7.96
CA PRO A 5 -9.73 -3.56 -7.67
C PRO A 5 -9.07 -2.62 -6.66
N THR A 6 -8.09 -3.13 -5.93
CA THR A 6 -7.26 -2.32 -5.04
C THR A 6 -6.61 -1.17 -5.83
N ASN A 7 -6.40 -0.03 -5.17
CA ASN A 7 -5.85 1.19 -5.79
C ASN A 7 -6.77 1.91 -6.81
N SER A 8 -8.09 1.65 -6.78
CA SER A 8 -9.12 2.39 -7.51
C SER A 8 -9.59 3.68 -6.81
N GLY A 9 -9.04 4.00 -5.63
CA GLY A 9 -9.38 5.23 -4.89
C GLY A 9 -10.65 5.16 -4.03
N LYS A 10 -11.19 3.95 -3.78
CA LYS A 10 -12.37 3.72 -2.93
C LYS A 10 -12.29 4.44 -1.58
N THR A 11 -11.22 4.18 -0.81
CA THR A 11 -10.99 4.83 0.49
C THR A 11 -10.93 6.35 0.37
N SER A 12 -10.22 6.88 -0.63
CA SER A 12 -10.10 8.32 -0.85
C SER A 12 -11.44 8.97 -1.21
N VAL A 13 -12.30 8.30 -1.97
CA VAL A 13 -13.65 8.80 -2.27
C VAL A 13 -14.51 8.87 -1.02
N LEU A 14 -14.44 7.87 -0.14
CA LEU A 14 -15.14 7.90 1.14
C LEU A 14 -14.64 9.03 2.05
N GLN A 15 -13.33 9.21 2.14
CA GLN A 15 -12.72 10.28 2.94
C GLN A 15 -13.10 11.66 2.42
N VAL A 16 -12.95 11.90 1.11
CA VAL A 16 -13.32 13.19 0.49
C VAL A 16 -14.81 13.48 0.68
N LEU A 17 -15.68 12.46 0.58
CA LEU A 17 -17.11 12.63 0.83
C LEU A 17 -17.38 12.99 2.31
N ALA A 18 -16.75 12.30 3.25
CA ALA A 18 -16.89 12.60 4.68
C ALA A 18 -16.41 14.02 5.00
N ASP A 19 -15.23 14.40 4.50
CA ASP A 19 -14.65 15.73 4.70
C ASP A 19 -15.53 16.83 4.08
N THR A 20 -16.06 16.59 2.88
CA THR A 20 -16.95 17.54 2.19
C THR A 20 -18.24 17.75 2.99
N LEU A 21 -18.84 16.69 3.53
CA LEU A 21 -20.05 16.79 4.34
C LEU A 21 -19.79 17.53 5.66
N CYS A 22 -18.64 17.31 6.29
CA CYS A 22 -18.23 18.07 7.47
C CYS A 22 -18.08 19.58 7.15
N VAL A 23 -17.42 19.93 6.05
CA VAL A 23 -17.26 21.32 5.61
C VAL A 23 -18.61 21.98 5.28
N LEU A 24 -19.54 21.24 4.66
CA LEU A 24 -20.88 21.75 4.36
C LEU A 24 -21.68 22.07 5.63
N LYS A 25 -21.58 21.21 6.65
CA LYS A 25 -22.19 21.48 7.95
C LYS A 25 -21.59 22.72 8.63
N GLU A 26 -20.27 22.86 8.61
CA GLU A 26 -19.59 24.05 9.16
C GLU A 26 -20.02 25.35 8.47
N GLN A 27 -20.27 25.28 7.16
CA GLN A 27 -20.74 26.43 6.38
C GLN A 27 -22.25 26.65 6.46
N GLY A 28 -23.01 25.73 7.08
CA GLY A 28 -24.47 25.79 7.16
C GLY A 28 -25.17 25.68 5.80
N ILE A 29 -24.50 25.09 4.81
CA ILE A 29 -25.02 24.96 3.44
C ILE A 29 -25.73 23.60 3.33
N LEU A 30 -26.93 23.60 2.73
CA LEU A 30 -27.75 22.41 2.42
C LEU A 30 -28.34 21.63 3.62
N GLU A 31 -28.30 22.16 4.85
CA GLU A 31 -28.77 21.45 6.06
C GLU A 31 -28.15 20.04 6.20
N GLU A 32 -26.90 19.88 5.75
CA GLU A 32 -26.21 18.60 5.80
C GLU A 32 -25.55 18.36 7.15
N GLU A 33 -25.51 17.08 7.54
CA GLU A 33 -24.98 16.62 8.81
C GLU A 33 -23.55 16.10 8.66
N ALA A 34 -22.70 16.32 9.68
CA ALA A 34 -21.32 15.84 9.68
C ALA A 34 -21.29 14.31 9.73
N VAL A 35 -20.19 13.74 9.26
CA VAL A 35 -20.02 12.30 9.18
C VAL A 35 -19.02 11.82 10.22
N THR A 36 -19.44 10.87 11.05
CA THR A 36 -18.54 10.06 11.87
C THR A 36 -18.48 8.67 11.29
N TYR A 37 -17.28 8.16 11.00
CA TYR A 37 -17.13 6.81 10.46
C TYR A 37 -16.11 5.98 11.23
N ARG A 38 -16.33 4.66 11.28
CA ARG A 38 -15.37 3.68 11.81
C ARG A 38 -15.12 2.58 10.80
N THR A 39 -13.85 2.27 10.61
CA THR A 39 -13.39 1.25 9.66
C THR A 39 -13.00 -0.02 10.40
N VAL A 40 -13.52 -1.16 9.95
CA VAL A 40 -13.22 -2.50 10.49
C VAL A 40 -12.80 -3.41 9.34
N ASN A 41 -11.71 -4.16 9.52
CA ASN A 41 -11.36 -5.23 8.60
C ASN A 41 -11.88 -6.58 9.12
N PRO A 42 -12.94 -7.15 8.53
CA PRO A 42 -13.61 -8.34 9.05
C PRO A 42 -12.74 -9.61 9.01
N LYS A 43 -11.69 -9.65 8.16
CA LYS A 43 -10.78 -10.80 8.06
C LYS A 43 -9.51 -10.66 8.90
N SER A 44 -9.26 -9.48 9.47
CA SER A 44 -8.11 -9.25 10.35
C SER A 44 -8.29 -9.84 11.76
N ILE A 45 -9.53 -10.18 12.12
CA ILE A 45 -9.94 -10.70 13.42
C ILE A 45 -10.77 -11.97 13.25
N THR A 46 -10.96 -12.73 14.33
CA THR A 46 -11.80 -13.93 14.30
C THR A 46 -13.28 -13.57 14.30
N MET A 47 -14.15 -14.50 13.88
CA MET A 47 -15.61 -14.28 13.91
C MET A 47 -16.12 -14.00 15.32
N GLY A 48 -15.59 -14.73 16.32
CA GLY A 48 -15.93 -14.51 17.72
C GLY A 48 -15.56 -13.10 18.19
N GLN A 49 -14.41 -12.57 17.79
CA GLN A 49 -14.03 -11.19 18.09
C GLN A 49 -14.84 -10.15 17.30
N LEU A 50 -15.34 -10.51 16.12
CA LEU A 50 -16.13 -9.60 15.26
C LEU A 50 -17.56 -9.43 15.79
N PHE A 51 -18.27 -10.53 16.08
CA PHE A 51 -19.69 -10.54 16.47
C PHE A 51 -19.95 -10.87 17.94
N GLY A 52 -18.98 -11.44 18.64
CA GLY A 52 -19.09 -11.94 20.00
C GLY A 52 -19.05 -13.47 20.05
N GLU A 53 -18.56 -13.99 21.16
CA GLU A 53 -18.44 -15.43 21.42
C GLU A 53 -18.75 -15.72 22.88
N PHE A 54 -19.30 -16.91 23.13
CA PHE A 54 -19.44 -17.44 24.47
C PHE A 54 -18.12 -18.08 24.87
N ASP A 55 -17.44 -17.51 25.86
CA ASP A 55 -16.23 -18.11 26.39
C ASP A 55 -16.61 -19.30 27.28
N ALA A 56 -16.19 -20.49 26.87
CA ALA A 56 -16.38 -21.71 27.61
C ALA A 56 -15.30 -21.81 28.69
N ILE A 57 -15.41 -21.01 29.75
CA ILE A 57 -14.54 -21.16 30.90
C ILE A 57 -15.00 -22.41 31.67
N THR A 58 -14.29 -23.52 31.50
CA THR A 58 -14.42 -24.68 32.39
C THR A 58 -13.79 -24.33 33.73
N HIS A 59 -14.56 -23.76 34.64
CA HIS A 59 -14.22 -23.85 36.06
C HIS A 59 -14.71 -25.19 36.59
N GLU A 60 -13.79 -25.90 37.24
CA GLU A 60 -14.00 -27.19 37.89
C GLU A 60 -15.34 -27.19 38.66
N VAL A 61 -16.14 -28.24 38.45
CA VAL A 61 -17.45 -28.51 39.09
C VAL A 61 -18.68 -27.96 38.34
N SER A 62 -19.13 -28.75 37.36
CA SER A 62 -20.52 -28.94 36.87
C SER A 62 -21.46 -27.74 36.61
N THR A 63 -20.98 -26.51 36.61
CA THR A 63 -21.79 -25.34 36.23
C THR A 63 -21.04 -24.58 35.15
N VAL A 64 -21.40 -24.81 33.89
CA VAL A 64 -20.87 -24.03 32.76
C VAL A 64 -21.52 -22.65 32.85
N VAL A 65 -20.78 -21.66 33.35
CA VAL A 65 -21.16 -20.26 33.22
C VAL A 65 -20.53 -19.77 31.92
N GLU A 66 -21.32 -19.73 30.85
CA GLU A 66 -20.88 -19.15 29.58
C GLU A 66 -20.81 -17.62 29.75
N LEU A 67 -19.59 -17.08 29.78
CA LEU A 67 -19.38 -15.64 29.83
C LEU A 67 -19.43 -15.11 28.39
N TRP A 68 -20.44 -14.32 28.09
CA TRP A 68 -20.56 -13.66 26.80
C TRP A 68 -19.51 -12.55 26.67
N SER A 69 -18.71 -12.60 25.61
CA SER A 69 -17.80 -11.53 25.24
C SER A 69 -18.35 -10.81 24.01
N ASP A 70 -18.53 -9.49 24.13
CA ASP A 70 -19.04 -8.66 23.03
C ASP A 70 -18.01 -8.51 21.90
N GLY A 71 -18.47 -8.64 20.66
CA GLY A 71 -17.66 -8.40 19.47
C GLY A 71 -17.49 -6.90 19.14
N ILE A 72 -16.46 -6.59 18.35
CA ILE A 72 -16.13 -5.22 17.94
C ILE A 72 -17.30 -4.56 17.18
N VAL A 73 -18.00 -5.30 16.32
CA VAL A 73 -19.14 -4.77 15.56
C VAL A 73 -20.28 -4.43 16.50
N ALA A 74 -20.57 -5.29 17.48
CA ALA A 74 -21.61 -5.05 18.48
C ALA A 74 -21.34 -3.75 19.26
N ILE A 75 -20.10 -3.54 19.71
CA ILE A 75 -19.70 -2.34 20.46
C ILE A 75 -19.89 -1.08 19.61
N ILE A 76 -19.44 -1.10 18.34
CA ILE A 76 -19.56 0.05 17.43
C ILE A 76 -21.03 0.37 17.13
N PHE A 77 -21.84 -0.65 16.85
CA PHE A 77 -23.27 -0.46 16.59
C PHE A 77 -23.98 0.09 17.81
N ARG A 78 -23.67 -0.43 19.00
CA ARG A 78 -24.23 0.03 20.27
C ARG A 78 -23.91 1.51 20.51
N GLU A 79 -22.65 1.90 20.34
CA GLU A 79 -22.21 3.30 20.48
C GLU A 79 -22.93 4.23 19.49
N PHE A 80 -23.08 3.81 18.23
CA PHE A 80 -23.74 4.60 17.19
C PHE A 80 -25.26 4.65 17.36
N ALA A 81 -25.90 3.59 17.86
CA ALA A 81 -27.32 3.55 18.15
C ALA A 81 -27.68 4.41 19.38
N PHE A 82 -26.84 4.41 20.43
CA PHE A 82 -27.08 5.22 21.63
C PHE A 82 -26.74 6.70 21.46
N SER A 83 -25.80 7.04 20.57
CA SER A 83 -25.48 8.43 20.31
C SER A 83 -26.71 9.17 19.76
N SER A 84 -27.14 10.24 20.44
CA SER A 84 -28.25 11.08 20.01
C SER A 84 -27.85 12.18 19.03
N SER A 85 -26.61 12.16 18.50
CA SER A 85 -26.18 13.16 17.52
C SER A 85 -26.95 12.99 16.20
N PRO A 86 -27.34 14.10 15.55
CA PRO A 86 -27.97 14.07 14.22
C PRO A 86 -26.95 13.73 13.11
N ASP A 87 -25.65 13.69 13.45
CA ASP A 87 -24.57 13.32 12.56
C ASP A 87 -24.79 11.97 11.87
N ARG A 88 -24.39 11.90 10.60
CA ARG A 88 -24.38 10.66 9.83
C ARG A 88 -23.31 9.73 10.39
N LYS A 89 -23.66 8.46 10.59
CA LYS A 89 -22.78 7.46 11.21
C LYS A 89 -22.49 6.34 10.23
N TRP A 90 -21.24 6.19 9.78
CA TRP A 90 -20.88 5.14 8.82
C TRP A 90 -20.05 4.05 9.48
N VAL A 91 -20.46 2.80 9.29
CA VAL A 91 -19.61 1.64 9.61
C VAL A 91 -19.07 1.10 8.29
N VAL A 92 -17.75 1.22 8.12
CA VAL A 92 -17.03 0.84 6.92
C VAL A 92 -16.35 -0.50 7.15
N PHE A 93 -16.72 -1.50 6.37
CA PHE A 93 -16.03 -2.80 6.34
C PHE A 93 -15.05 -2.81 5.18
N ASP A 94 -13.74 -2.75 5.49
CA ASP A 94 -12.66 -2.76 4.49
C ASP A 94 -11.98 -4.14 4.48
N GLY A 95 -12.26 -4.93 3.46
CA GLY A 95 -11.68 -6.26 3.32
C GLY A 95 -12.43 -7.15 2.34
N PRO A 96 -11.86 -8.33 2.01
CA PRO A 96 -12.52 -9.28 1.13
C PRO A 96 -13.80 -9.85 1.75
N VAL A 97 -14.82 -10.02 0.92
CA VAL A 97 -16.08 -10.64 1.32
C VAL A 97 -15.91 -12.14 1.43
N ASP A 98 -16.52 -12.71 2.46
CA ASP A 98 -16.54 -14.14 2.71
C ASP A 98 -17.93 -14.55 3.16
N THR A 99 -18.37 -15.72 2.69
CA THR A 99 -19.74 -16.21 2.87
C THR A 99 -20.14 -16.23 4.33
N LEU A 100 -19.23 -16.57 5.25
CA LEU A 100 -19.56 -16.72 6.67
C LEU A 100 -19.97 -15.39 7.31
N TRP A 101 -19.11 -14.36 7.30
CA TRP A 101 -19.43 -13.11 8.01
C TRP A 101 -20.49 -12.30 7.29
N ILE A 102 -20.51 -12.34 5.95
CA ILE A 102 -21.50 -11.61 5.17
C ILE A 102 -22.89 -12.19 5.43
N GLU A 103 -23.01 -13.52 5.48
CA GLU A 103 -24.26 -14.16 5.88
C GLU A 103 -24.58 -13.89 7.34
N THR A 104 -23.63 -13.86 8.27
CA THR A 104 -23.94 -13.45 9.65
C THR A 104 -24.54 -12.03 9.69
N ILE A 105 -24.13 -11.10 8.83
CA ILE A 105 -24.77 -9.77 8.78
C ILE A 105 -26.15 -9.82 8.10
N PHE A 106 -26.33 -10.63 7.04
CA PHE A 106 -27.54 -10.61 6.20
C PHE A 106 -28.59 -11.70 6.52
N ASN A 107 -28.22 -12.85 7.08
CA ASN A 107 -29.08 -13.98 7.51
C ASN A 107 -29.59 -13.82 8.94
N ILE A 108 -28.84 -13.14 9.81
CA ILE A 108 -29.37 -12.62 11.09
C ILE A 108 -30.58 -11.69 10.85
N GLY A 109 -30.75 -11.24 9.61
CA GLY A 109 -31.89 -10.52 9.08
C GLY A 109 -32.89 -11.35 8.26
N ASN A 110 -33.37 -12.51 8.73
CA ASN A 110 -34.74 -12.95 8.35
C ASN A 110 -35.83 -11.96 8.82
N ARG A 111 -35.44 -10.81 9.39
CA ARG A 111 -36.25 -9.61 9.62
C ARG A 111 -35.69 -8.32 8.99
N ILE A 112 -34.77 -8.39 8.02
CA ILE A 112 -34.59 -7.25 7.10
C ILE A 112 -35.70 -7.38 6.05
N TYR A 113 -36.92 -7.00 6.44
CA TYR A 113 -38.01 -6.82 5.51
C TYR A 113 -37.66 -5.65 4.60
N LEU A 114 -37.08 -5.96 3.45
CA LEU A 114 -37.21 -5.13 2.26
C LEU A 114 -38.66 -5.25 1.78
N ILE A 115 -39.61 -4.66 2.51
CA ILE A 115 -40.86 -4.26 1.87
C ILE A 115 -40.51 -3.02 1.06
N ILE A 116 -40.25 -3.26 -0.22
CA ILE A 116 -40.27 -2.24 -1.25
C ILE A 116 -41.70 -1.68 -1.28
N GLY A 117 -41.95 -0.62 -0.51
CA GLY A 117 -43.27 0.00 -0.44
C GLY A 117 -43.40 0.91 0.78
N PHE A 118 -43.12 2.20 0.58
CA PHE A 118 -43.49 3.29 1.48
C PHE A 118 -42.93 3.22 2.93
N GLY A 119 -41.72 3.76 3.11
CA GLY A 119 -41.32 4.42 4.37
C GLY A 119 -40.66 3.54 5.44
N VAL A 120 -39.37 3.79 5.66
CA VAL A 120 -38.53 3.38 6.79
C VAL A 120 -38.05 1.92 6.79
N ALA A 121 -36.84 1.70 6.29
CA ALA A 121 -36.11 0.46 6.49
C ALA A 121 -35.49 0.46 7.89
N VAL A 122 -36.10 -0.26 8.84
CA VAL A 122 -35.47 -0.51 10.15
C VAL A 122 -34.54 -1.70 10.00
N SER A 123 -33.25 -1.49 10.15
CA SER A 123 -32.27 -2.57 10.14
C SER A 123 -31.92 -2.93 11.57
N GLU A 124 -32.12 -4.19 11.95
CA GLU A 124 -31.82 -4.72 13.27
C GLU A 124 -30.61 -5.65 13.16
N LEU A 125 -29.63 -5.48 14.05
CA LEU A 125 -28.53 -6.42 14.24
C LEU A 125 -28.91 -7.34 15.39
N CYS A 126 -29.13 -8.63 15.13
CA CYS A 126 -29.24 -9.61 16.21
C CYS A 126 -27.87 -10.24 16.48
N LEU A 127 -27.44 -10.27 17.74
CA LEU A 127 -26.22 -10.96 18.13
C LEU A 127 -26.54 -12.43 18.43
N MET A 128 -25.51 -13.28 18.44
CA MET A 128 -25.67 -14.69 18.83
C MET A 128 -26.10 -14.83 20.30
N SER A 129 -25.90 -13.80 21.13
CA SER A 129 -26.45 -13.68 22.49
C SER A 129 -27.97 -13.51 22.54
N GLY A 130 -28.62 -13.21 21.41
CA GLY A 130 -30.02 -12.83 21.34
C GLY A 130 -30.30 -11.35 21.57
N GLU A 131 -29.28 -10.52 21.83
CA GLU A 131 -29.44 -9.06 21.88
C GLU A 131 -29.80 -8.52 20.49
N ILE A 132 -30.83 -7.67 20.43
CA ILE A 132 -31.27 -7.03 19.19
C ILE A 132 -30.96 -5.53 19.30
N ILE A 133 -30.03 -5.05 18.47
CA ILE A 133 -29.64 -3.64 18.39
C ILE A 133 -30.28 -3.04 17.15
N GLN A 134 -31.20 -2.11 17.34
CA GLN A 134 -31.86 -1.40 16.25
C GLN A 134 -30.96 -0.27 15.72
N MET A 135 -30.71 -0.23 14.41
CA MET A 135 -29.98 0.87 13.78
C MET A 135 -30.82 2.16 13.75
N SER A 136 -30.16 3.28 13.99
CA SER A 136 -30.75 4.61 13.80
C SER A 136 -30.79 4.98 12.31
N ASN A 137 -31.73 5.85 11.92
CA ASN A 137 -31.89 6.26 10.52
C ASN A 137 -30.68 7.04 9.97
N SER A 138 -29.84 7.62 10.83
CA SER A 138 -28.59 8.30 10.45
C SER A 138 -27.41 7.35 10.25
N MET A 139 -27.58 6.05 10.53
CA MET A 139 -26.56 5.05 10.39
C MET A 139 -26.54 4.44 8.98
N SER A 140 -25.36 4.19 8.42
CA SER A 140 -25.18 3.55 7.12
C SER A 140 -24.04 2.54 7.13
N LEU A 141 -24.25 1.41 6.46
CA LEU A 141 -23.24 0.36 6.30
C LEU A 141 -22.58 0.46 4.93
N ILE A 142 -21.26 0.56 4.92
CA ILE A 142 -20.46 0.68 3.72
C ILE A 142 -19.50 -0.51 3.68
N PHE A 143 -19.43 -1.19 2.54
CA PHE A 143 -18.49 -2.29 2.33
C PHE A 143 -17.53 -1.88 1.22
N GLU A 144 -16.24 -1.81 1.52
CA GLU A 144 -15.16 -1.61 0.57
C GLU A 144 -14.57 -2.98 0.22
N VAL A 145 -14.81 -3.44 -1.02
CA VAL A 145 -14.52 -4.83 -1.42
C VAL A 145 -13.85 -4.86 -2.79
N MET A 146 -12.96 -5.82 -2.99
CA MET A 146 -12.26 -5.99 -4.27
C MET A 146 -13.17 -6.65 -5.31
N ASP A 147 -13.72 -7.79 -4.94
CA ASP A 147 -14.57 -8.65 -5.76
C ASP A 147 -15.68 -9.27 -4.90
N LEU A 148 -16.71 -9.78 -5.57
CA LEU A 148 -17.89 -10.39 -4.95
C LEU A 148 -17.98 -11.89 -5.26
N SER A 149 -16.87 -12.53 -5.61
CA SER A 149 -16.87 -13.93 -6.06
C SER A 149 -17.43 -14.90 -5.00
N GLN A 150 -17.31 -14.55 -3.72
CA GLN A 150 -17.74 -15.36 -2.57
C GLN A 150 -19.11 -14.93 -2.00
N ALA A 151 -19.79 -13.97 -2.62
CA ALA A 151 -21.09 -13.47 -2.17
C ALA A 151 -22.23 -14.07 -3.00
N SER A 152 -23.32 -14.48 -2.33
CA SER A 152 -24.51 -14.97 -3.05
C SER A 152 -25.22 -13.80 -3.76
N PRO A 153 -25.80 -14.01 -4.96
CA PRO A 153 -26.57 -12.96 -5.65
C PRO A 153 -27.76 -12.43 -4.82
N ALA A 154 -28.34 -13.28 -3.96
CA ALA A 154 -29.44 -12.89 -3.06
C ALA A 154 -28.99 -11.96 -1.93
N THR A 155 -27.72 -12.07 -1.51
CA THR A 155 -27.10 -11.16 -0.54
C THR A 155 -26.79 -9.81 -1.18
N VAL A 156 -26.22 -9.84 -2.39
CA VAL A 156 -25.81 -8.64 -3.13
C VAL A 156 -27.00 -7.82 -3.61
N SER A 157 -28.14 -8.45 -3.93
CA SER A 157 -29.35 -7.75 -4.41
C SER A 157 -29.97 -6.79 -3.39
N ARG A 158 -29.63 -6.94 -2.10
CA ARG A 158 -30.11 -6.07 -1.02
C ARG A 158 -29.29 -4.78 -0.88
N CYS A 159 -28.16 -4.67 -1.58
CA CYS A 159 -27.21 -3.58 -1.44
C CYS A 159 -27.21 -2.65 -2.67
N GLY A 160 -27.08 -1.34 -2.44
CA GLY A 160 -26.71 -0.40 -3.50
C GLY A 160 -25.26 -0.64 -3.94
N MET A 161 -25.03 -0.85 -5.23
CA MET A 161 -23.73 -1.22 -5.78
C MET A 161 -23.09 -0.05 -6.52
N ILE A 162 -21.87 0.31 -6.13
CA ILE A 162 -21.05 1.33 -6.79
C ILE A 162 -19.78 0.65 -7.28
N TYR A 163 -19.64 0.55 -8.61
CA TYR A 163 -18.47 -0.04 -9.24
C TYR A 163 -17.42 1.04 -9.52
N MET A 164 -16.20 0.81 -9.06
CA MET A 164 -15.06 1.71 -9.27
C MET A 164 -14.00 1.03 -10.12
N GLU A 165 -13.76 1.59 -11.30
CA GLU A 165 -12.75 1.07 -12.22
C GLU A 165 -11.38 1.69 -11.94
N SER A 166 -10.33 0.86 -11.83
CA SER A 166 -8.95 1.36 -11.62
C SER A 166 -8.32 1.96 -12.88
N THR A 167 -8.77 1.54 -14.07
CA THR A 167 -8.28 2.02 -15.37
C THR A 167 -8.64 3.49 -15.59
N ALA A 168 -9.83 3.91 -15.15
CA ALA A 168 -10.33 5.28 -15.29
C ALA A 168 -9.50 6.30 -14.49
N LEU A 169 -8.96 5.89 -13.33
CA LEU A 169 -8.13 6.77 -12.50
C LEU A 169 -6.73 6.98 -13.11
N GLY A 170 -6.15 5.93 -13.70
CA GLY A 170 -4.80 5.99 -14.28
C GLY A 170 -3.70 6.27 -13.25
N TRP A 171 -2.49 6.56 -13.76
CA TRP A 171 -1.32 6.90 -12.94
C TRP A 171 -1.17 8.42 -12.70
N GLU A 172 -1.79 9.23 -13.55
CA GLU A 172 -1.64 10.69 -13.58
C GLU A 172 -2.08 11.37 -12.26
N PRO A 173 -3.26 11.07 -11.66
CA PRO A 173 -3.68 11.72 -10.41
C PRO A 173 -2.77 11.38 -9.23
N LYS A 174 -2.18 10.18 -9.23
CA LYS A 174 -1.22 9.75 -8.20
C LYS A 174 0.06 10.57 -8.29
N VAL A 175 0.56 10.82 -9.49
CA VAL A 175 1.73 11.68 -9.70
C VAL A 175 1.41 13.13 -9.34
N GLN A 176 0.23 13.65 -9.68
CA GLN A 176 -0.17 15.01 -9.30
C GLN A 176 -0.28 15.18 -7.79
N SER A 177 -0.91 14.24 -7.09
CA SER A 177 -0.96 14.23 -5.61
C SER A 177 0.44 14.18 -5.02
N TRP A 178 1.30 13.32 -5.55
CA TRP A 178 2.69 13.22 -5.12
C TRP A 178 3.50 14.50 -5.34
N LEU A 179 3.30 15.20 -6.46
CA LEU A 179 3.92 16.50 -6.73
C LEU A 179 3.52 17.58 -5.71
N ASN A 180 2.35 17.47 -5.08
CA ASN A 180 1.90 18.40 -4.05
C ASN A 180 2.57 18.15 -2.69
N VAL A 181 2.97 16.89 -2.42
CA VAL A 181 3.64 16.49 -1.16
C VAL A 181 5.17 16.60 -1.26
N LEU A 182 5.71 16.91 -2.44
CA LEU A 182 7.14 17.00 -2.70
C LEU A 182 7.81 18.11 -1.83
N PRO A 183 8.97 17.84 -1.20
CA PRO A 183 9.69 18.86 -0.42
C PRO A 183 10.03 20.11 -1.25
N GLU A 184 10.08 21.27 -0.59
CA GLU A 184 10.31 22.57 -1.23
C GLU A 184 11.58 22.61 -2.11
N VAL A 185 12.64 21.90 -1.68
CA VAL A 185 13.92 21.74 -2.38
C VAL A 185 13.76 21.26 -3.82
N TRP A 186 12.76 20.42 -4.08
CA TRP A 186 12.46 19.85 -5.40
C TRP A 186 11.27 20.54 -6.08
N SER A 187 10.43 21.23 -5.31
CA SER A 187 9.21 21.91 -5.77
C SER A 187 9.51 23.20 -6.54
N GLU A 188 10.54 23.96 -6.14
CA GLU A 188 10.90 25.26 -6.74
C GLU A 188 11.30 25.12 -8.22
N GLY A 189 10.37 25.45 -9.13
CA GLY A 189 10.61 25.55 -10.58
C GLY A 189 10.78 24.22 -11.35
N ASN A 190 10.92 23.08 -10.66
CA ASN A 190 11.18 21.78 -11.30
C ASN A 190 9.92 20.91 -11.48
N LYS A 191 8.80 21.21 -10.80
CA LYS A 191 7.51 20.51 -10.95
C LYS A 191 7.11 20.19 -12.40
N PRO A 192 7.11 21.13 -13.35
CA PRO A 192 6.73 20.83 -14.73
C PRO A 192 7.73 19.90 -15.43
N THR A 193 9.02 20.01 -15.11
CA THR A 193 10.05 19.11 -15.66
C THR A 193 9.86 17.68 -15.13
N ILE A 194 9.59 17.55 -13.82
CA ILE A 194 9.32 16.27 -13.18
C ILE A 194 8.07 15.63 -13.76
N HIS A 195 6.99 16.39 -13.91
CA HIS A 195 5.74 15.91 -14.50
C HIS A 195 5.94 15.41 -15.94
N ALA A 196 6.66 16.17 -16.76
CA ALA A 196 7.00 15.75 -18.13
C ALA A 196 7.84 14.47 -18.17
N LEU A 197 8.83 14.34 -17.26
CA LEU A 197 9.64 13.13 -17.13
C LEU A 197 8.80 11.92 -16.70
N CYS A 198 7.89 12.10 -15.73
CA CYS A 198 6.95 11.05 -15.32
C CYS A 198 6.09 10.60 -16.50
N LYS A 199 5.51 11.55 -17.26
CA LYS A 199 4.68 11.23 -18.42
C LYS A 199 5.45 10.49 -19.51
N TRP A 200 6.66 10.93 -19.80
CA TRP A 200 7.51 10.27 -20.79
C TRP A 200 7.92 8.86 -20.35
N LEU A 201 8.52 8.72 -19.17
CA LEU A 201 9.06 7.45 -18.69
C LEU A 201 7.96 6.45 -18.33
N ILE A 202 6.93 6.85 -17.57
CA ILE A 202 5.91 5.92 -17.08
C ILE A 202 5.10 5.38 -18.25
N SER A 203 4.65 6.21 -19.19
CA SER A 203 3.89 5.74 -20.34
C SER A 203 4.69 4.77 -21.21
N SER A 204 5.93 5.12 -21.59
CA SER A 204 6.75 4.28 -22.46
C SER A 204 7.17 2.97 -21.78
N THR A 205 7.56 3.02 -20.50
CA THR A 205 8.01 1.81 -19.78
C THR A 205 6.86 0.87 -19.45
N THR A 206 5.70 1.40 -19.05
CA THR A 206 4.54 0.55 -18.73
C THR A 206 3.99 -0.16 -19.97
N GLU A 207 3.97 0.51 -21.12
CA GLU A 207 3.56 -0.09 -22.39
C GLU A 207 4.56 -1.16 -22.86
N TYR A 208 5.86 -0.89 -22.80
CA TYR A 208 6.89 -1.87 -23.15
C TYR A 208 6.78 -3.12 -22.28
N LEU A 209 6.61 -2.96 -20.97
CA LEU A 209 6.44 -4.07 -20.05
C LEU A 209 5.20 -4.91 -20.39
N ARG A 210 4.08 -4.28 -20.76
CA ARG A 210 2.85 -4.99 -21.13
C ARG A 210 3.07 -5.89 -22.35
N LYS A 211 3.86 -5.44 -23.32
CA LYS A 211 4.07 -6.15 -24.59
C LYS A 211 5.16 -7.23 -24.50
N ASN A 212 6.25 -6.96 -23.77
CA ASN A 212 7.50 -7.70 -23.95
C ASN A 212 7.97 -8.49 -22.71
N CYS A 213 7.37 -8.26 -21.54
CA CYS A 213 7.83 -8.86 -20.28
C CYS A 213 6.71 -9.62 -19.57
N LYS A 214 7.04 -10.79 -19.03
CA LYS A 214 6.18 -11.51 -18.07
C LYS A 214 6.40 -10.92 -16.68
N VAL A 215 5.30 -10.62 -16.00
CA VAL A 215 5.30 -9.99 -14.67
C VAL A 215 5.03 -11.07 -13.62
N ARG A 216 5.90 -11.18 -12.59
CA ARG A 216 5.79 -12.23 -11.54
C ARG A 216 4.74 -11.95 -10.47
N LEU A 217 4.27 -10.70 -10.37
CA LEU A 217 3.31 -10.30 -9.33
C LEU A 217 1.89 -10.73 -9.76
N PHE A 218 1.47 -11.91 -9.31
CA PHE A 218 0.08 -12.35 -9.36
C PHE A 218 -0.73 -11.67 -8.23
N GLY A 219 -1.91 -11.14 -8.54
CA GLY A 219 -2.92 -10.71 -7.56
C GLY A 219 -3.09 -9.21 -7.34
N ALA A 220 -2.15 -8.38 -7.82
CA ALA A 220 -2.34 -6.95 -7.94
C ALA A 220 -2.60 -6.65 -9.41
N GLY A 221 -3.77 -6.11 -9.76
CA GLY A 221 -4.11 -5.85 -11.16
C GLY A 221 -3.01 -5.06 -11.88
N GLU A 222 -2.90 -5.22 -13.20
CA GLU A 222 -1.87 -4.62 -14.08
C GLU A 222 -1.68 -3.09 -13.90
N HIS A 223 -2.62 -2.42 -13.23
CA HIS A 223 -2.75 -0.98 -12.98
C HIS A 223 -2.37 -0.56 -11.55
N GLN A 224 -1.93 -1.52 -10.74
CA GLN A 224 -1.54 -1.34 -9.35
C GLN A 224 -0.04 -1.07 -9.17
N ARG A 225 0.69 -0.90 -10.29
CA ARG A 225 2.03 -0.34 -10.28
C ARG A 225 1.96 1.06 -9.69
N GLN A 226 2.32 1.17 -8.41
CA GLN A 226 2.58 2.46 -7.78
C GLN A 226 3.55 3.24 -8.69
N PRO A 227 3.27 4.50 -9.02
CA PRO A 227 4.23 5.29 -9.77
C PRO A 227 5.56 5.32 -9.00
N PRO A 228 6.71 5.45 -9.70
CA PRO A 228 8.04 5.54 -9.09
C PRO A 228 8.19 6.68 -8.07
N GLY A 229 7.19 7.55 -7.89
CA GLY A 229 7.21 8.72 -7.02
C GLY A 229 7.59 8.40 -5.56
N GLY A 230 7.14 7.28 -5.00
CA GLY A 230 7.57 6.84 -3.66
C GLY A 230 9.08 6.66 -3.58
N LEU A 231 9.62 5.79 -4.44
CA LEU A 231 11.06 5.51 -4.51
C LEU A 231 11.88 6.74 -4.96
N PHE A 232 11.33 7.60 -5.82
CA PHE A 232 11.99 8.86 -6.20
C PHE A 232 12.06 9.83 -5.01
N SER A 233 11.00 9.96 -4.21
CA SER A 233 11.04 10.81 -3.02
C SER A 233 12.03 10.30 -1.97
N GLU A 234 12.19 8.98 -1.86
CA GLU A 234 13.16 8.35 -0.96
C GLU A 234 14.61 8.55 -1.46
N VAL A 235 14.85 8.37 -2.77
CA VAL A 235 16.15 8.69 -3.39
C VAL A 235 16.46 10.19 -3.33
N GLY A 236 15.44 11.04 -3.44
CA GLY A 236 15.56 12.49 -3.29
C GLY A 236 15.88 12.92 -1.85
N GLY A 237 15.32 12.25 -0.85
CA GLY A 237 15.64 12.47 0.57
C GLY A 237 17.08 12.11 0.91
N ASP A 238 17.56 10.95 0.43
CA ASP A 238 18.96 10.53 0.63
C ASP A 238 19.97 11.46 -0.09
N CYS A 239 19.57 12.12 -1.19
CA CYS A 239 20.39 13.13 -1.87
C CYS A 239 20.49 14.46 -1.10
N ASP A 240 19.47 14.85 -0.35
CA ASP A 240 19.45 16.09 0.44
C ASP A 240 20.29 15.94 1.72
N GLU A 241 20.18 14.80 2.41
CA GLU A 241 20.96 14.50 3.63
C GLU A 241 22.45 14.24 3.37
N ARG A 242 22.82 13.57 2.27
CA ARG A 242 24.24 13.37 1.90
C ARG A 242 24.95 14.66 1.46
N GLY A 243 24.27 15.80 1.50
CA GLY A 243 24.84 17.11 1.21
C GLY A 243 25.27 17.31 -0.24
N VAL A 244 24.82 16.44 -1.16
CA VAL A 244 25.10 16.53 -2.60
C VAL A 244 24.52 17.85 -3.15
N LEU A 245 23.36 18.27 -2.63
CA LEU A 245 22.71 19.53 -2.96
C LEU A 245 23.28 20.76 -2.23
N ARG A 246 24.11 20.55 -1.20
CA ARG A 246 24.72 21.59 -0.35
C ARG A 246 26.18 21.90 -0.69
N ARG A 247 26.83 21.19 -1.62
CA ARG A 247 28.18 21.57 -2.09
C ARG A 247 28.15 22.96 -2.72
N ARG A 248 28.86 23.89 -2.08
CA ARG A 248 28.93 25.33 -2.41
C ARG A 248 29.49 25.55 -3.82
N GLY A 249 28.70 26.19 -4.70
CA GLY A 249 29.14 26.73 -5.98
C GLY A 249 27.99 27.13 -6.94
N CYS A 250 28.02 28.38 -7.42
CA CYS A 250 27.22 29.04 -8.48
C CYS A 250 25.76 28.56 -8.72
N VAL A 251 24.77 29.42 -8.45
CA VAL A 251 23.31 29.19 -8.60
C VAL A 251 22.91 28.65 -9.99
N ARG A 252 23.60 29.07 -11.06
CA ARG A 252 23.33 28.62 -12.44
C ARG A 252 23.85 27.22 -12.73
N GLY A 253 25.00 26.86 -12.16
CA GLY A 253 25.53 25.49 -12.19
C GLY A 253 24.66 24.54 -11.35
N ARG A 254 24.16 25.02 -10.22
CA ARG A 254 23.28 24.27 -9.31
C ARG A 254 22.00 23.79 -10.00
N GLN A 255 21.35 24.62 -10.81
CA GLN A 255 20.14 24.20 -11.55
C GLN A 255 20.42 23.15 -12.63
N LYS A 256 21.52 23.26 -13.38
CA LYS A 256 21.89 22.27 -14.40
C LYS A 256 22.25 20.93 -13.76
N VAL A 257 23.03 20.97 -12.69
CA VAL A 257 23.39 19.79 -11.89
C VAL A 257 22.13 19.18 -11.28
N MET A 258 21.24 19.98 -10.69
CA MET A 258 19.97 19.52 -10.13
C MET A 258 19.12 18.77 -11.16
N LYS A 259 18.97 19.31 -12.39
CA LYS A 259 18.23 18.62 -13.46
C LYS A 259 18.85 17.29 -13.86
N CYS A 260 20.18 17.20 -13.95
CA CYS A 260 20.87 15.93 -14.21
C CYS A 260 20.67 14.91 -13.08
N TRP A 261 20.67 15.37 -11.82
CA TRP A 261 20.36 14.53 -10.66
C TRP A 261 18.92 14.05 -10.65
N ILE A 262 17.96 14.94 -10.94
CA ILE A 262 16.53 14.59 -11.08
C ILE A 262 16.38 13.47 -12.12
N ILE A 263 16.98 13.63 -13.31
CA ILE A 263 16.90 12.62 -14.38
C ILE A 263 17.54 11.30 -13.91
N GLY A 264 18.74 11.35 -13.32
CA GLY A 264 19.43 10.15 -12.81
C GLY A 264 18.63 9.41 -11.73
N ALA A 265 18.07 10.15 -10.78
CA ALA A 265 17.21 9.61 -9.72
C ALA A 265 15.92 9.02 -10.29
N PHE A 266 15.30 9.66 -11.29
CA PHE A 266 14.12 9.11 -11.98
C PHE A 266 14.42 7.83 -12.75
N MET A 267 15.57 7.75 -13.41
CA MET A 267 15.99 6.54 -14.11
C MET A 267 16.23 5.39 -13.11
N PHE A 268 16.94 5.66 -12.02
CA PHE A 268 17.15 4.69 -10.95
C PHE A 268 15.82 4.23 -10.33
N ALA A 269 14.92 5.18 -10.01
CA ALA A 269 13.62 4.88 -9.44
C ALA A 269 12.76 4.05 -10.40
N THR A 270 12.78 4.36 -11.70
CA THR A 270 12.06 3.59 -12.74
C THR A 270 12.55 2.15 -12.85
N VAL A 271 13.87 1.94 -12.80
CA VAL A 271 14.47 0.59 -12.82
C VAL A 271 14.02 -0.25 -11.62
N TRP A 272 14.08 0.33 -10.42
CA TRP A 272 13.79 -0.40 -9.18
C TRP A 272 12.31 -0.42 -8.76
N SER A 273 11.45 0.33 -9.44
CA SER A 273 9.99 0.25 -9.25
C SER A 273 9.32 -0.59 -10.34
N ILE A 274 9.40 -0.12 -11.60
CA ILE A 274 8.74 -0.73 -12.76
C ILE A 274 9.54 -1.95 -13.21
N GLY A 275 10.86 -1.80 -13.38
CA GLY A 275 11.74 -2.89 -13.80
C GLY A 275 11.86 -4.04 -12.80
N ALA A 276 11.71 -3.77 -11.50
CA ALA A 276 11.79 -4.78 -10.45
C ALA A 276 10.69 -5.85 -10.54
N THR A 277 9.55 -5.52 -11.15
CA THR A 277 8.40 -6.43 -11.34
C THR A 277 8.63 -7.51 -12.41
N CYS A 278 9.71 -7.39 -13.19
CA CYS A 278 10.02 -8.26 -14.32
C CYS A 278 10.77 -9.53 -13.91
N ASP A 279 10.54 -10.60 -14.69
CA ASP A 279 11.41 -11.78 -14.73
C ASP A 279 12.87 -11.42 -15.03
N GLU A 280 13.80 -12.31 -14.68
CA GLU A 280 15.23 -12.17 -14.99
C GLU A 280 15.51 -11.91 -16.48
N ALA A 281 14.93 -12.71 -17.38
CA ALA A 281 15.01 -12.48 -18.83
C ALA A 281 14.31 -11.17 -19.28
N GLY A 282 13.30 -10.72 -18.53
CA GLY A 282 12.64 -9.43 -18.76
C GLY A 282 13.49 -8.24 -18.33
N ARG A 283 14.28 -8.37 -17.26
CA ARG A 283 15.16 -7.32 -16.74
C ARG A 283 16.26 -6.95 -17.73
N GLU A 284 16.84 -7.93 -18.42
CA GLU A 284 17.84 -7.65 -19.47
C GLU A 284 17.24 -6.85 -20.64
N LYS A 285 16.08 -7.29 -21.14
CA LYS A 285 15.33 -6.60 -22.20
C LYS A 285 14.95 -5.19 -21.80
N PHE A 286 14.42 -5.02 -20.59
CA PHE A 286 14.04 -3.73 -20.03
C PHE A 286 15.24 -2.80 -19.83
N SER A 287 16.37 -3.34 -19.37
CA SER A 287 17.63 -2.61 -19.25
C SER A 287 18.11 -2.10 -20.61
N ASN A 288 18.06 -2.92 -21.66
CA ASN A 288 18.45 -2.51 -23.01
C ASN A 288 17.51 -1.44 -23.57
N PHE A 289 16.19 -1.62 -23.40
CA PHE A 289 15.20 -0.62 -23.79
C PHE A 289 15.40 0.73 -23.09
N LEU A 290 15.68 0.75 -21.79
CA LEU A 290 15.98 1.99 -21.08
C LEU A 290 17.27 2.65 -21.58
N LYS A 291 18.30 1.85 -21.89
CA LYS A 291 19.54 2.38 -22.48
C LYS A 291 19.26 3.03 -23.85
N GLU A 292 18.49 2.37 -24.71
CA GLU A 292 18.07 2.93 -26.01
C GLU A 292 17.28 4.24 -25.84
N LEU A 293 16.32 4.28 -24.91
CA LEU A 293 15.56 5.49 -24.59
C LEU A 293 16.44 6.65 -24.11
N THR A 294 17.53 6.36 -23.38
CA THR A 294 18.46 7.39 -22.89
C THR A 294 19.47 7.86 -23.93
N ILE A 295 19.83 7.00 -24.88
CA ILE A 295 20.83 7.31 -25.91
C ILE A 295 20.17 8.09 -27.06
N GLY A 296 18.86 7.95 -27.25
CA GLY A 296 18.12 8.60 -28.33
C GLY A 296 18.48 7.99 -29.69
N GLU A 297 17.47 7.78 -30.53
CA GLU A 297 17.71 7.49 -31.95
C GLU A 297 18.31 8.74 -32.60
N ASN A 298 19.64 8.91 -32.54
CA ASN A 298 20.51 9.55 -33.55
C ASN A 298 21.90 9.94 -33.03
N GLU A 299 22.62 9.04 -32.34
CA GLU A 299 24.09 9.11 -32.37
C GLU A 299 24.69 7.74 -32.10
N LYS A 300 25.18 7.09 -33.17
CA LYS A 300 26.13 5.98 -33.03
C LYS A 300 27.34 6.50 -32.24
N PRO A 301 27.87 5.76 -31.26
CA PRO A 301 28.98 6.24 -30.45
C PRO A 301 30.29 6.03 -31.21
N GLU A 302 30.56 6.89 -32.20
CA GLU A 302 31.91 7.08 -32.74
C GLU A 302 32.35 8.52 -32.48
N SER A 303 32.89 8.76 -31.29
CA SER A 303 34.05 9.64 -31.13
C SER A 303 34.52 9.62 -29.69
N LYS A 304 35.82 9.30 -29.54
CA LYS A 304 36.57 9.59 -28.33
C LYS A 304 36.55 11.11 -28.11
N ALA A 305 36.06 11.55 -26.97
CA ALA A 305 36.34 12.88 -26.45
C ALA A 305 36.64 12.75 -24.96
N ASN A 306 37.93 12.91 -24.65
CA ASN A 306 38.39 13.31 -23.34
C ASN A 306 37.62 14.56 -22.93
N ASP A 307 36.84 14.48 -21.86
CA ASP A 307 36.68 15.61 -20.96
C ASP A 307 36.08 15.17 -19.62
N GLN A 308 36.67 15.68 -18.56
CA GLN A 308 36.28 15.50 -17.17
C GLN A 308 34.92 16.17 -16.93
N GLY A 309 33.85 15.49 -17.33
CA GLY A 309 32.48 15.85 -17.04
C GLY A 309 31.74 14.58 -16.64
N GLN A 310 31.50 14.41 -15.34
CA GLN A 310 30.76 13.31 -14.76
C GLN A 310 29.43 13.10 -15.51
N ARG A 311 29.40 12.10 -16.40
CA ARG A 311 28.17 11.56 -16.96
C ARG A 311 27.38 10.88 -15.82
N PRO A 312 26.04 10.97 -15.79
CA PRO A 312 25.22 10.31 -14.76
C PRO A 312 25.29 8.78 -14.78
N VAL A 313 26.00 8.20 -15.76
CA VAL A 313 26.30 6.75 -15.86
C VAL A 313 27.20 6.26 -14.72
N VAL A 314 27.97 7.15 -14.08
CA VAL A 314 28.88 6.80 -12.97
C VAL A 314 28.12 6.39 -11.69
N PHE A 315 26.80 6.55 -11.61
CA PHE A 315 26.05 6.09 -10.44
C PHE A 315 25.80 4.57 -10.42
N LEU A 316 25.80 3.91 -11.59
CA LEU A 316 25.61 2.45 -11.70
C LEU A 316 26.94 1.67 -11.60
N GLU A 317 28.06 2.27 -12.04
CA GLU A 317 29.38 1.61 -12.06
C GLU A 317 30.17 1.77 -10.77
N ARG A 318 29.79 2.68 -9.85
CA ARG A 318 30.55 2.93 -8.62
C ARG A 318 30.31 1.92 -7.49
N PHE A 319 29.65 0.80 -7.79
CA PHE A 319 29.45 -0.32 -6.86
C PHE A 319 30.55 -1.39 -6.94
N ASP A 320 31.57 -1.21 -7.78
CA ASP A 320 32.77 -2.03 -7.77
C ASP A 320 33.82 -1.45 -6.82
N HIS A 321 33.77 -1.83 -5.55
CA HIS A 321 34.96 -1.82 -4.70
C HIS A 321 35.05 -3.07 -3.82
N SER A 322 35.93 -3.96 -4.27
CA SER A 322 36.78 -4.90 -3.53
C SER A 322 36.59 -4.97 -2.01
N LEU A 323 36.14 -6.13 -1.54
CA LEU A 323 36.41 -6.59 -0.18
C LEU A 323 36.92 -8.04 -0.24
N THR A 324 38.23 -8.21 -0.44
CA THR A 324 38.91 -9.45 -0.07
C THR A 324 39.05 -9.52 1.45
N ALA A 325 38.20 -10.31 2.11
CA ALA A 325 38.37 -10.62 3.53
C ALA A 325 39.07 -11.99 3.67
N THR A 326 40.31 -11.97 4.18
CA THR A 326 41.05 -13.17 4.59
C THR A 326 40.57 -13.64 5.97
N ASN A 327 40.30 -14.94 6.08
CA ASN A 327 40.09 -15.73 7.31
C ASN A 327 38.91 -15.33 8.21
N ILE A 328 37.71 -15.91 7.99
CA ILE A 328 36.70 -16.20 9.04
C ILE A 328 35.84 -17.42 8.63
N ASN A 329 35.29 -18.13 9.61
CA ASN A 329 34.47 -19.36 9.59
C ASN A 329 33.49 -19.52 8.40
N ILE A 330 33.58 -20.67 7.72
CA ILE A 330 32.99 -20.97 6.39
C ILE A 330 31.48 -21.27 6.42
N ARG A 331 30.84 -21.40 7.59
CA ARG A 331 29.46 -21.93 7.68
C ARG A 331 28.35 -20.88 7.64
N GLU A 332 28.65 -19.58 7.73
CA GLU A 332 27.65 -18.50 7.78
C GLU A 332 28.07 -17.22 7.03
N ILE A 333 28.89 -17.34 5.98
CA ILE A 333 29.31 -16.17 5.21
C ILE A 333 28.35 -15.95 4.04
N ILE A 334 27.54 -14.89 4.15
CA ILE A 334 26.95 -14.27 2.98
C ILE A 334 28.09 -13.65 2.19
N VAL A 335 28.42 -14.22 1.02
CA VAL A 335 29.41 -13.62 0.12
C VAL A 335 28.76 -12.38 -0.49
N PRO A 336 29.33 -11.17 -0.31
CA PRO A 336 28.76 -9.96 -0.88
C PRO A 336 28.88 -10.00 -2.40
N THR A 337 27.77 -10.29 -3.07
CA THR A 337 27.64 -10.14 -4.52
C THR A 337 27.16 -8.74 -4.87
N VAL A 338 27.31 -8.34 -6.15
CA VAL A 338 26.80 -7.06 -6.67
C VAL A 338 25.31 -6.89 -6.33
N ASP A 339 24.52 -7.97 -6.41
CA ASP A 339 23.10 -7.93 -6.09
C ASP A 339 22.84 -7.82 -4.59
N THR A 340 23.66 -8.45 -3.74
CA THR A 340 23.56 -8.31 -2.28
C THR A 340 23.78 -6.85 -1.85
N VAL A 341 24.76 -6.17 -2.46
CA VAL A 341 25.02 -4.74 -2.19
C VAL A 341 23.84 -3.86 -2.65
N ARG A 342 23.28 -4.15 -3.84
CA ARG A 342 22.10 -3.42 -4.36
C ARG A 342 20.87 -3.58 -3.45
N TYR A 343 20.56 -4.80 -3.04
CA TYR A 343 19.43 -5.06 -2.13
C TYR A 343 19.65 -4.43 -0.76
N SER A 344 20.87 -4.49 -0.22
CA SER A 344 21.23 -3.85 1.06
C SER A 344 21.00 -2.33 1.02
N TYR A 345 21.39 -1.67 -0.08
CA TYR A 345 21.14 -0.25 -0.29
C TYR A 345 19.64 0.09 -0.34
N LEU A 346 18.85 -0.70 -1.06
CA LEU A 346 17.39 -0.49 -1.14
C LEU A 346 16.72 -0.72 0.21
N MET A 347 17.17 -1.74 0.96
CA MET A 347 16.69 -2.01 2.31
C MET A 347 16.98 -0.82 3.23
N ASP A 348 18.20 -0.27 3.21
CA ASP A 348 18.54 0.92 4.00
C ASP A 348 17.64 2.11 3.69
N LEU A 349 17.42 2.35 2.40
CA LEU A 349 16.62 3.47 1.92
C LEU A 349 15.17 3.35 2.41
N CYS A 350 14.53 2.20 2.24
CA CYS A 350 13.16 2.01 2.71
C CYS A 350 13.04 1.97 4.23
N ILE A 351 14.02 1.39 4.97
CA ILE A 351 14.02 1.37 6.44
C ILE A 351 14.09 2.80 7.00
N ARG A 352 14.98 3.65 6.45
CA ARG A 352 15.10 5.06 6.84
C ARG A 352 13.80 5.84 6.64
N HIS A 353 13.10 5.58 5.55
CA HIS A 353 11.83 6.22 5.23
C HIS A 353 10.60 5.50 5.82
N ARG A 354 10.79 4.47 6.66
CA ARG A 354 9.72 3.66 7.28
C ARG A 354 8.74 3.08 6.27
N ARG A 355 9.27 2.57 5.15
CA ARG A 355 8.50 1.98 4.05
C ARG A 355 8.63 0.45 4.08
N PRO A 356 7.51 -0.30 4.10
CA PRO A 356 7.55 -1.75 4.00
C PRO A 356 8.12 -2.22 2.65
N ILE A 357 8.91 -3.29 2.67
CA ILE A 357 9.50 -3.92 1.48
C ILE A 357 9.00 -5.34 1.36
N LEU A 358 8.73 -5.78 0.12
CA LEU A 358 8.45 -7.18 -0.20
C LEU A 358 9.55 -7.72 -1.13
N LEU A 359 10.27 -8.75 -0.67
CA LEU A 359 11.27 -9.46 -1.47
C LEU A 359 10.71 -10.80 -1.95
N ILE A 360 10.75 -11.05 -3.25
CA ILE A 360 10.11 -12.22 -3.88
C ILE A 360 11.12 -13.06 -4.65
N GLY A 361 10.89 -14.37 -4.67
CA GLY A 361 11.31 -15.28 -5.72
C GLY A 361 11.44 -16.71 -5.18
N PRO A 362 12.23 -17.59 -5.82
CA PRO A 362 12.23 -19.00 -5.49
C PRO A 362 12.72 -19.32 -4.07
N HIS A 363 12.31 -20.51 -3.60
CA HIS A 363 12.76 -21.07 -2.34
C HIS A 363 14.26 -21.41 -2.41
N GLY A 364 15.02 -21.07 -1.37
CA GLY A 364 16.45 -21.38 -1.28
C GLY A 364 17.42 -20.26 -1.64
N ASP A 365 16.98 -19.10 -2.15
CA ASP A 365 17.92 -18.02 -2.51
C ASP A 365 18.37 -17.14 -1.32
N TRP A 366 18.47 -17.69 -0.10
CA TRP A 366 19.01 -16.98 1.07
C TRP A 366 18.30 -15.66 1.46
N LYS A 367 17.09 -15.38 0.95
CA LYS A 367 16.33 -14.12 1.17
C LYS A 367 16.14 -13.77 2.63
N THR A 368 15.67 -14.74 3.40
CA THR A 368 15.49 -14.59 4.84
C THR A 368 16.80 -14.28 5.54
N VAL A 369 17.90 -14.91 5.10
CA VAL A 369 19.23 -14.72 5.68
C VAL A 369 19.77 -13.32 5.38
N TYR A 370 19.57 -12.80 4.16
CA TYR A 370 19.93 -11.40 3.83
C TYR A 370 19.19 -10.38 4.70
N VAL A 371 17.87 -10.56 4.88
CA VAL A 371 17.05 -9.64 5.67
C VAL A 371 17.43 -9.74 7.15
N GLN A 372 17.61 -10.96 7.68
CA GLN A 372 18.01 -11.18 9.06
C GLN A 372 19.39 -10.59 9.36
N ASP A 373 20.38 -10.82 8.50
CA ASP A 373 21.73 -10.28 8.67
C ASP A 373 21.71 -8.75 8.66
N LYS A 374 20.97 -8.15 7.72
CA LYS A 374 20.82 -6.70 7.64
C LYS A 374 20.15 -6.12 8.88
N MET A 375 19.07 -6.73 9.37
CA MET A 375 18.33 -6.25 10.53
C MET A 375 19.10 -6.44 11.84
N MET A 376 19.86 -7.52 11.98
CA MET A 376 20.57 -7.85 13.23
C MET A 376 21.95 -7.17 13.34
N LYS A 377 22.67 -7.04 12.22
CA LYS A 377 24.05 -6.52 12.21
C LYS A 377 24.19 -5.16 11.53
N GLY A 378 23.30 -4.83 10.59
CA GLY A 378 23.41 -3.65 9.74
C GLY A 378 22.67 -2.41 10.23
N LEU A 379 21.85 -2.53 11.27
CA LEU A 379 21.07 -1.42 11.84
C LEU A 379 21.58 -1.04 13.23
N ASP A 380 21.36 0.23 13.59
CA ASP A 380 21.66 0.73 14.93
C ASP A 380 20.75 0.09 15.98
N LYS A 381 21.36 -0.53 16.99
CA LYS A 381 20.67 -1.30 18.03
C LYS A 381 19.96 -0.42 19.04
N ASP A 382 20.34 0.84 19.15
CA ASP A 382 19.70 1.80 20.05
C ASP A 382 18.38 2.33 19.46
N THR A 383 18.28 2.36 18.12
CA THR A 383 17.11 2.88 17.41
C THR A 383 16.14 1.79 16.97
N PHE A 384 16.62 0.58 16.63
CA PHE A 384 15.80 -0.48 16.02
C PHE A 384 15.86 -1.80 16.80
N VAL A 385 14.69 -2.40 17.02
CA VAL A 385 14.55 -3.75 17.57
C VAL A 385 13.95 -4.66 16.50
N PRO A 386 14.69 -5.66 16.00
CA PRO A 386 14.16 -6.59 15.01
C PRO A 386 13.28 -7.66 15.68
N SER A 387 12.09 -7.88 15.12
CA SER A 387 11.21 -9.02 15.45
C SER A 387 10.95 -9.82 14.17
N PHE A 388 11.02 -11.15 14.27
CA PHE A 388 10.85 -12.04 13.13
C PHE A 388 9.62 -12.93 13.33
N ILE A 389 8.66 -12.82 12.43
CA ILE A 389 7.46 -13.65 12.40
C ILE A 389 7.51 -14.51 11.15
N ALA A 390 7.51 -15.83 11.33
CA ALA A 390 7.44 -16.79 10.23
C ALA A 390 5.98 -17.24 10.03
N PHE A 391 5.47 -17.03 8.81
CA PHE A 391 4.15 -17.50 8.43
C PHE A 391 4.23 -18.93 7.87
N SER A 392 3.35 -19.79 8.35
CA SER A 392 3.14 -21.17 7.89
C SER A 392 1.70 -21.34 7.43
N THR A 393 1.35 -22.50 6.86
CA THR A 393 -0.03 -22.81 6.43
C THR A 393 -1.03 -22.85 7.58
N GLN A 394 -0.58 -22.98 8.82
CA GLN A 394 -1.43 -23.03 10.02
C GLN A 394 -1.42 -21.71 10.80
N THR A 395 -0.67 -20.69 10.34
CA THR A 395 -0.58 -19.43 11.07
C THR A 395 -1.90 -18.69 11.01
N SER A 396 -2.52 -18.49 12.17
CA SER A 396 -3.80 -17.78 12.30
C SER A 396 -3.60 -16.28 12.55
N ALA A 397 -4.65 -15.48 12.31
CA ALA A 397 -4.61 -14.04 12.59
C ALA A 397 -4.28 -13.73 14.06
N GLY A 398 -4.82 -14.51 15.00
CA GLY A 398 -4.50 -14.36 16.43
C GLY A 398 -3.03 -14.64 16.75
N GLN A 399 -2.43 -15.67 16.15
CA GLN A 399 -1.00 -15.92 16.32
C GLN A 399 -0.13 -14.80 15.76
N ALA A 400 -0.54 -14.19 14.64
CA ALA A 400 0.17 -13.05 14.08
C ALA A 400 0.08 -11.81 14.99
N GLN A 401 -1.07 -11.57 15.63
CA GLN A 401 -1.27 -10.44 16.55
C GLN A 401 -0.48 -10.58 17.85
N VAL A 402 -0.38 -11.79 18.40
CA VAL A 402 0.36 -12.02 19.66
C VAL A 402 1.87 -11.93 19.47
N ASN A 403 2.35 -12.31 18.27
CA ASN A 403 3.79 -12.35 17.96
C ASN A 403 4.32 -11.07 17.30
N ALA A 404 3.45 -10.11 16.98
CA ALA A 404 3.78 -8.79 16.43
C ALA A 404 3.95 -7.76 17.54
#